data_AF-A0A7W2KBS0-F1
#
_entry.id   AF-A0A7W2KBS0-F1
#
_cell.length_a   1.000
_cell.length_b   1.000
_cell.length_c   1.000
_cell.angle_alpha   90.00
_cell.angle_beta   90.00
_cell.angle_gamma   90.00
#
_symmetry.space_group_name_H-M   'P 1'
#
loop_
_entity.id
_entity.type
_entity.pdbx_description
1 polymer ?
#
loop_
_entity_poly.entity_id
_entity_poly.type
_entity_poly.pdbx_seq_one_letter_code
_entity_poly.pdbx_strand_id
1 'polypeptide(L)'
;MPPRRAVNKLSDKLRGQLDAMLRGSDYGSLVRISGHLLSVYDVKISKSALGRYAQELKARDALKASATHRPEANLTDRSVKELLAELGYLRIREHSIIKQLEQIGFIDTKIFV
;
A
#
# COMPACT_ATOMS: atom_id res chain seq x y z
N MET A 1 -4.04 26.08 1.03
CA MET A 1 -3.16 24.91 0.89
C MET A 1 -3.58 24.12 -0.35
N PRO A 2 -2.70 23.82 -1.34
CA PRO A 2 -3.10 23.09 -2.52
C PRO A 2 -3.45 21.62 -2.17
N PRO A 3 -4.35 20.98 -2.95
CA PRO A 3 -5.08 19.79 -2.52
C PRO A 3 -4.15 18.59 -2.30
N ARG A 4 -4.23 18.02 -1.10
CA ARG A 4 -3.36 16.96 -0.54
C ARG A 4 -3.46 15.58 -1.23
N ARG A 5 -4.21 15.44 -2.34
CA ARG A 5 -4.51 14.15 -3.00
C ARG A 5 -4.54 14.25 -4.53
N ALA A 6 -3.59 14.94 -5.15
CA ALA A 6 -3.56 15.09 -6.62
C ALA A 6 -3.33 13.75 -7.35
N VAL A 7 -2.47 12.87 -6.80
CA VAL A 7 -2.13 11.58 -7.43
C VAL A 7 -3.31 10.58 -7.39
N ASN A 8 -4.12 10.62 -6.33
CA ASN A 8 -5.30 9.75 -6.20
C ASN A 8 -6.45 10.12 -7.15
N LYS A 9 -6.35 11.28 -7.82
CA LYS A 9 -7.30 11.71 -8.86
C LYS A 9 -6.86 11.30 -10.27
N LEU A 10 -5.66 10.73 -10.42
CA LEU A 10 -5.23 10.15 -11.69
C LEU A 10 -6.07 8.92 -12.03
N SER A 11 -6.36 8.74 -13.31
CA SER A 11 -6.96 7.50 -13.83
C SER A 11 -6.02 6.32 -13.60
N ASP A 12 -6.58 5.11 -13.46
CA ASP A 12 -5.80 3.91 -13.14
C ASP A 12 -4.69 3.61 -14.16
N LYS A 13 -4.93 3.92 -15.44
CA LYS A 13 -3.94 3.81 -16.51
C LYS A 13 -2.74 4.75 -16.28
N LEU A 14 -3.01 6.00 -15.92
CA LEU A 14 -1.99 7.02 -15.67
C LEU A 14 -1.23 6.74 -14.37
N ARG A 15 -1.93 6.20 -13.37
CA ARG A 15 -1.32 5.75 -12.11
C ARG A 15 -0.37 4.58 -12.34
N GLY A 16 -0.76 3.59 -13.15
CA GLY A 16 0.12 2.47 -13.51
C GLY A 16 1.39 2.92 -14.25
N GLN A 17 1.29 3.89 -15.15
CA GLN A 17 2.46 4.49 -15.81
C GLN A 17 3.35 5.26 -14.83
N LEU A 18 2.75 6.02 -13.91
CA LEU A 18 3.49 6.72 -12.87
C LEU A 18 4.23 5.74 -11.95
N ASP A 19 3.59 4.64 -11.56
CA ASP A 19 4.20 3.59 -10.74
C ASP A 19 5.40 2.96 -11.46
N ALA A 20 5.27 2.67 -12.77
CA ALA A 20 6.35 2.15 -13.58
C ALA A 20 7.54 3.12 -13.67
N MET A 21 7.26 4.42 -13.88
CA MET A 21 8.29 5.46 -13.89
C MET A 21 8.98 5.55 -12.52
N LEU A 22 8.23 5.51 -11.41
CA LEU A 22 8.77 5.64 -10.06
C LEU A 22 9.57 4.41 -9.60
N ARG A 23 9.20 3.20 -10.04
CA ARG A 23 9.98 1.98 -9.75
C ARG A 23 11.30 1.93 -10.52
N GLY A 24 11.36 2.51 -11.71
CA GLY A 24 12.54 2.53 -12.56
C GLY A 24 13.47 3.73 -12.37
N SER A 25 13.25 4.60 -11.38
CA SER A 25 14.01 5.85 -11.28
C SER A 25 14.44 6.24 -9.86
N ASP A 26 15.64 6.81 -9.76
CA ASP A 26 16.19 7.34 -8.50
C ASP A 26 15.50 8.62 -8.06
N TYR A 27 15.60 8.96 -6.77
CA TYR A 27 14.94 10.11 -6.13
C TYR A 27 15.18 11.46 -6.85
N GLY A 28 16.31 11.61 -7.54
CA GLY A 28 16.63 12.78 -8.38
C GLY A 28 15.73 12.95 -9.63
N SER A 29 15.02 11.89 -10.03
CA SER A 29 14.18 11.86 -11.24
C SER A 29 12.78 12.45 -11.04
N LEU A 30 12.39 12.74 -9.80
CA LEU A 30 11.05 13.26 -9.47
C LEU A 30 10.73 14.59 -10.19
N VAL A 31 11.76 15.39 -10.46
CA VAL A 31 11.63 16.63 -11.24
C VAL A 31 11.27 16.35 -12.69
N ARG A 32 11.93 15.36 -13.31
CA ARG A 32 11.69 14.95 -14.69
C ARG A 32 10.31 14.31 -14.83
N ILE A 33 9.89 13.51 -13.86
CA ILE A 33 8.57 12.88 -13.82
C ILE A 33 7.46 13.93 -13.69
N SER A 34 7.64 14.92 -12.81
CA SER A 34 6.72 16.05 -12.67
C SER A 34 6.59 16.85 -13.97
N GLY A 35 7.71 17.14 -14.64
CA GLY A 35 7.73 17.82 -15.94
C GLY A 35 7.07 16.99 -17.05
N HIS A 36 7.31 15.68 -17.07
CA HIS A 36 6.70 14.77 -18.04
C HIS A 36 5.18 14.67 -17.86
N LEU A 37 4.69 14.57 -16.61
CA LEU A 37 3.26 14.57 -16.31
C LEU A 37 2.54 15.85 -16.75
N LEU A 38 3.21 17.00 -16.59
CA LEU A 38 2.69 18.28 -17.05
C LEU A 38 2.72 18.37 -18.59
N SER A 39 3.81 17.93 -19.23
CA SER A 39 3.97 18.06 -20.68
C SER A 39 3.11 17.11 -21.49
N VAL A 40 2.88 15.88 -21.00
CA VAL A 40 2.20 14.83 -21.77
C VAL A 40 0.73 14.70 -21.39
N TYR A 41 0.40 14.95 -20.12
CA TYR A 41 -0.94 14.70 -19.58
C TYR A 41 -1.62 15.97 -19.03
N ASP A 42 -0.96 17.13 -19.13
CA ASP A 42 -1.42 18.40 -18.55
C ASP A 42 -1.72 18.31 -17.03
N VAL A 43 -1.05 17.38 -16.34
CA VAL A 43 -1.26 17.17 -14.89
C VAL A 43 -0.08 17.75 -14.10
N LYS A 44 -0.37 18.79 -13.32
CA LYS A 44 0.60 19.38 -12.39
C LYS A 44 0.64 18.65 -11.06
N ILE A 45 1.71 17.88 -10.83
CA ILE A 45 1.97 17.23 -9.53
C ILE A 45 3.27 17.78 -8.93
N SER A 46 3.23 18.21 -7.67
CA SER A 46 4.41 18.72 -6.99
C SER A 46 5.42 17.61 -6.66
N LYS A 47 6.71 17.97 -6.61
CA LYS A 47 7.80 17.06 -6.24
C LYS A 47 7.57 16.40 -4.87
N SER A 48 7.06 17.16 -3.90
CA SER A 48 6.77 16.68 -2.55
C SER A 48 5.57 15.73 -2.47
N ALA A 49 4.63 15.83 -3.42
CA ALA A 49 3.54 14.86 -3.55
C ALA A 49 4.04 13.57 -4.22
N LEU A 50 4.87 13.68 -5.26
CA LEU A 50 5.51 12.53 -5.90
C LEU A 50 6.44 11.78 -4.96
N GLY A 51 7.25 12.48 -4.16
CA GLY A 51 8.15 11.85 -3.19
C GLY A 51 7.42 11.05 -2.12
N ARG A 52 6.31 11.59 -1.58
CA ARG A 52 5.44 10.86 -0.65
C ARG A 52 4.79 9.64 -1.29
N TYR A 53 4.26 9.80 -2.50
CA TYR A 53 3.65 8.71 -3.24
C TYR A 53 4.66 7.59 -3.57
N ALA A 54 5.90 7.95 -3.91
CA ALA A 54 6.98 6.98 -4.13
C ALA A 54 7.34 6.21 -2.84
N GLN A 55 7.35 6.87 -1.69
CA GLN A 55 7.56 6.20 -0.39
C GLN A 55 6.41 5.24 -0.06
N GLU A 56 5.16 5.66 -0.28
CA GLU A 56 3.99 4.79 -0.09
C GLU A 56 4.02 3.59 -1.06
N LEU A 57 4.43 3.81 -2.32
CA LEU A 57 4.58 2.74 -3.31
C LEU A 57 5.64 1.73 -2.85
N LYS A 58 6.80 2.19 -2.38
CA LYS A 58 7.84 1.31 -1.82
C LYS A 58 7.37 0.53 -0.60
N ALA A 59 6.62 1.18 0.31
CA ALA A 59 6.05 0.50 1.47
C ALA A 59 5.05 -0.58 1.05
N ARG A 60 4.20 -0.31 0.05
CA ARG A 60 3.26 -1.30 -0.51
C ARG A 60 3.97 -2.45 -1.20
N ASP A 61 5.01 -2.17 -1.97
CA ASP A 61 5.81 -3.19 -2.65
C ASP A 61 6.56 -4.07 -1.62
N ALA A 62 7.10 -3.47 -0.55
CA ALA A 62 7.70 -4.22 0.56
C ALA A 62 6.68 -5.09 1.31
N LEU A 63 5.47 -4.58 1.58
CA LEU A 63 4.39 -5.36 2.17
C LEU A 63 3.98 -6.53 1.28
N LYS A 64 3.84 -6.32 -0.04
CA LYS A 64 3.55 -7.39 -1.00
C LYS A 64 4.66 -8.44 -1.02
N ALA A 65 5.93 -8.02 -1.07
CA ALA A 65 7.07 -8.91 -1.01
C ALA A 65 7.08 -9.75 0.27
N SER A 66 6.74 -9.14 1.42
CA SER A 66 6.62 -9.85 2.70
C SER A 66 5.43 -10.82 2.74
N ALA A 67 4.34 -10.53 2.02
CA ALA A 67 3.18 -11.41 1.92
C ALA A 67 3.46 -12.64 1.04
N THR A 68 4.26 -12.50 -0.03
CA THR A 68 4.76 -13.63 -0.83
C THR A 68 5.80 -14.49 -0.09
N HIS A 69 6.45 -13.94 0.94
CA HIS A 69 7.40 -14.67 1.78
C HIS A 69 6.74 -15.34 3.01
N ARG A 70 5.41 -15.44 3.06
CA ARG A 70 4.79 -16.40 3.97
C ARG A 70 5.24 -17.78 3.51
N PRO A 71 6.10 -18.51 4.26
CA PRO A 71 6.29 -19.90 3.94
C PRO A 71 4.89 -20.50 3.98
N GLU A 72 4.46 -21.14 2.89
CA GLU A 72 3.44 -22.16 3.02
C GLU A 72 4.03 -23.15 4.02
N ALA A 73 3.68 -22.97 5.30
CA ALA A 73 4.11 -23.86 6.35
C ALA A 73 3.50 -25.19 5.97
N ASN A 74 4.34 -26.11 5.46
CA ASN A 74 3.95 -27.43 5.00
C ASN A 74 2.90 -28.02 5.96
N LEU A 75 1.63 -27.97 5.53
CA LEU A 75 0.48 -28.39 6.33
C LEU A 75 0.47 -29.92 6.52
N THR A 76 1.36 -30.63 5.82
CA THR A 76 1.45 -32.08 5.74
C THR A 76 1.91 -32.75 7.03
N ASP A 77 2.66 -32.07 7.90
CA ASP A 77 3.18 -32.66 9.16
C ASP A 77 2.51 -32.11 10.43
N ARG A 78 1.58 -31.15 10.30
CA ARG A 78 0.91 -30.55 11.47
C ARG A 78 -0.35 -31.32 11.82
N SER A 79 -0.49 -31.65 13.11
CA SER A 79 -1.72 -32.26 13.62
C SER A 79 -2.89 -31.28 13.52
N VAL A 80 -4.10 -31.79 13.29
CA VAL A 80 -5.34 -30.97 13.22
C VAL A 80 -5.50 -30.07 14.46
N LYS A 81 -5.07 -30.54 15.63
CA LYS A 81 -5.10 -29.77 16.89
C LYS A 81 -4.18 -28.54 16.85
N GLU A 82 -2.99 -28.66 16.26
CA GLU A 82 -2.04 -27.55 16.12
C GLU A 82 -2.55 -26.50 15.13
N LEU A 83 -3.14 -26.94 14.01
CA LEU A 83 -3.74 -26.04 13.03
C LEU A 83 -4.94 -25.27 13.61
N LEU A 84 -5.79 -25.94 14.41
CA LEU A 84 -6.90 -25.28 15.09
C LEU A 84 -6.43 -24.27 16.14
N ALA A 85 -5.36 -24.59 16.88
CA ALA A 85 -4.78 -23.66 17.85
C ALA A 85 -4.17 -22.42 17.16
N GLU A 86 -3.45 -22.63 16.06
CA GLU A 86 -2.88 -21.55 15.25
C GLU A 86 -3.98 -20.67 14.62
N LEU A 87 -5.05 -21.28 14.10
CA LEU A 87 -6.21 -20.56 13.58
C LEU A 87 -6.88 -19.70 14.67
N GLY A 88 -7.05 -20.25 15.87
CA GLY A 88 -7.56 -19.52 17.03
C GLY A 88 -6.68 -18.32 17.39
N TYR A 89 -5.36 -18.53 17.45
CA TYR A 89 -4.39 -17.46 17.72
C TYR A 89 -4.43 -16.35 16.65
N LEU A 90 -4.47 -16.72 15.37
CA LEU A 90 -4.57 -15.77 14.27
C LEU A 90 -5.85 -14.93 14.34
N ARG A 91 -6.98 -15.55 14.71
CA ARG A 91 -8.28 -14.86 14.85
C ARG A 91 -8.31 -13.89 16.02
N ILE A 92 -7.63 -14.19 17.12
CA ILE A 92 -7.44 -13.24 18.23
C ILE A 92 -6.58 -12.05 17.77
N ARG A 93 -5.49 -12.32 17.05
CA ARG A 93 -4.58 -11.30 16.55
C ARG A 93 -5.28 -10.35 15.57
N GLU A 94 -6.10 -10.90 14.67
CA GLU A 94 -6.94 -10.13 13.74
C GLU A 94 -7.86 -9.16 14.50
N HIS A 95 -8.63 -9.65 15.48
CA HIS A 95 -9.49 -8.78 16.29
C HIS A 95 -8.71 -7.69 17.02
N SER A 96 -7.51 -8.00 17.52
CA SER A 96 -6.66 -7.00 18.18
C SER A 96 -6.21 -5.91 17.20
N ILE A 97 -5.84 -6.27 15.96
CA ILE A 97 -5.44 -5.32 14.94
C ILE A 97 -6.63 -4.44 14.54
N ILE A 98 -7.81 -5.02 14.33
CA ILE A 98 -9.03 -4.29 14.01
C ILE A 98 -9.32 -3.24 15.10
N LYS A 99 -9.28 -3.63 16.38
CA LYS A 99 -9.45 -2.68 17.51
C LYS A 99 -8.42 -1.56 17.52
N GLN A 100 -7.15 -1.86 17.21
CA GLN A 100 -6.12 -0.83 17.12
C GLN A 100 -6.39 0.14 15.97
N LEU A 101 -6.82 -0.37 14.81
CA LEU A 101 -7.19 0.44 13.65
C LEU A 101 -8.42 1.31 13.93
N GLU A 102 -9.40 0.82 14.69
CA GLU A 102 -10.55 1.60 15.19
C GLU A 102 -10.09 2.71 16.15
N GLN A 103 -9.22 2.41 17.11
CA GLN A 103 -8.72 3.38 18.09
C GLN A 103 -7.99 4.55 17.45
N ILE A 104 -7.24 4.31 16.37
CA ILE A 104 -6.56 5.38 15.62
C ILE A 104 -7.45 6.04 14.55
N GLY A 105 -8.73 5.66 14.47
CA GLY A 105 -9.71 6.22 13.53
C GLY A 105 -9.44 5.88 12.07
N PHE A 106 -8.68 4.82 11.79
CA PHE A 106 -8.36 4.40 10.42
C PHE A 106 -9.50 3.62 9.77
N ILE A 107 -10.28 2.88 10.57
CA ILE A 107 -11.51 2.20 10.16
C ILE A 107 -12.63 2.53 11.15
N ASP A 108 -13.86 2.62 10.64
CA ASP A 108 -15.07 2.72 11.46
C ASP A 108 -15.97 1.53 11.12
N THR A 109 -15.88 0.50 11.95
CA THR A 109 -16.62 -0.76 11.79
C THR A 109 -18.10 -0.64 12.14
N LYS A 110 -18.53 0.49 12.73
CA LYS A 110 -19.95 0.77 13.02
C LYS A 110 -20.82 0.95 11.77
N ILE A 111 -20.23 0.99 10.58
CA ILE A 111 -20.95 1.15 9.30
C ILE A 111 -21.41 -0.20 8.72
N PHE A 112 -20.95 -1.34 9.26
CA PHE A 112 -21.23 -2.68 8.73
C PHE A 112 -22.23 -3.52 9.56
N VAL A 113 -23.06 -2.89 10.40
CA VAL A 113 -24.19 -3.55 11.09
C VAL A 113 -25.50 -3.22 10.40
#